data_AF-A0A4Z0PU61-F1
#
_entry.id   AF-A0A4Z0PU61-F1
#
_cell.length_a   1.000
_cell.length_b   1.000
_cell.length_c   1.000
_cell.angle_alpha   90.00
_cell.angle_beta   90.00
_cell.angle_gamma   90.00
#
_symmetry.space_group_name_H-M   'P 1'
#
loop_
_entity.id
_entity.type
_entity.pdbx_description
1 polymer ?
#
loop_
_entity_poly.entity_id
_entity_poly.type
_entity_poly.pdbx_seq_one_letter_code
_entity_poly.pdbx_strand_id
1 'polypeptide(L)' 'YPVLGDEVMLGSDTLLGGPFTVGKGSTIAAATTVTRNEAENELVLSRVPQVHKQGWQRPVKKK' A
#
# COMPACT_ATOMS: atom_id res chain seq x y z
N TYR A 1 -4.79 4.48 17.19
CA TYR A 1 -3.90 3.74 16.28
C TYR A 1 -4.70 2.62 15.64
N PRO A 2 -4.35 2.17 14.42
CA PRO A 2 -5.02 1.02 13.79
C PRO A 2 -4.83 -0.23 14.65
N VAL A 3 -5.80 -1.15 14.59
CA VAL A 3 -5.72 -2.46 15.23
C VAL A 3 -5.34 -3.48 14.17
N LEU A 4 -4.26 -4.23 14.41
CA LEU A 4 -3.81 -5.30 13.53
C LEU A 4 -4.08 -6.63 14.20
N GLY A 5 -4.76 -7.53 13.49
CA GLY A 5 -4.91 -8.92 13.91
C GLY A 5 -3.58 -9.68 13.88
N ASP A 6 -3.60 -10.90 14.42
CA ASP A 6 -2.44 -11.79 14.37
C ASP A 6 -2.07 -12.14 12.92
N GLU A 7 -0.80 -12.45 12.67
CA GLU A 7 -0.32 -12.96 11.38
C GLU A 7 -0.56 -12.02 10.18
N VAL A 8 -0.81 -10.72 10.42
CA VAL A 8 -0.92 -9.71 9.34
C VAL A 8 0.44 -9.46 8.70
N MET A 9 0.49 -9.49 7.37
CA MET A 9 1.67 -9.14 6.59
C MET A 9 1.52 -7.72 6.02
N LEU A 10 2.45 -6.83 6.34
CA LEU A 10 2.50 -5.47 5.79
C LEU A 10 3.61 -5.35 4.76
N GLY A 11 3.25 -4.93 3.55
CA GLY A 11 4.20 -4.59 2.51
C GLY A 11 5.02 -3.35 2.85
N SER A 12 6.14 -3.18 2.15
CA SER A 12 6.97 -1.98 2.27
C SER A 12 6.17 -0.73 1.89
N ASP A 13 6.35 0.37 2.63
CA ASP A 13 5.69 1.65 2.36
C ASP A 13 4.16 1.60 2.48
N THR A 14 3.63 0.73 3.36
CA THR A 14 2.22 0.77 3.75
C THR A 14 1.94 1.97 4.64
N LEU A 15 0.97 2.78 4.25
CA LEU A 15 0.50 3.92 5.03
C LEU A 15 -0.76 3.53 5.80
N LEU A 16 -0.70 3.68 7.12
CA LEU A 16 -1.80 3.38 8.03
C LEU A 16 -2.30 4.67 8.71
N GLY A 17 -3.35 5.29 8.16
CA GLY A 17 -3.87 6.57 8.63
C GLY A 17 -5.34 6.51 9.06
N GLY A 18 -5.60 6.45 10.37
CA GLY A 18 -6.96 6.52 10.95
C GLY A 18 -7.31 5.37 11.90
N PRO A 19 -8.50 5.41 12.54
CA PRO A 19 -9.01 4.32 13.35
C PRO A 19 -9.68 3.27 12.46
N PHE A 20 -8.97 2.19 12.15
CA PHE A 20 -9.49 1.02 11.43
C PHE A 20 -8.85 -0.27 11.94
N THR A 21 -9.42 -1.41 11.54
CA THR A 21 -8.97 -2.75 11.90
C THR A 21 -8.57 -3.54 10.66
N VAL A 22 -7.43 -4.22 10.72
CA VAL A 22 -7.01 -5.22 9.73
C VAL A 22 -7.21 -6.60 10.35
N GLY A 23 -8.05 -7.44 9.71
CA GLY A 23 -8.33 -8.79 10.18
C GLY A 23 -7.09 -9.70 10.23
N LYS A 24 -7.19 -10.76 11.02
CA LYS A 24 -6.15 -11.78 11.18
C LYS A 24 -5.75 -12.39 9.83
N GLY A 25 -4.45 -12.64 9.63
CA GLY A 25 -3.92 -13.35 8.45
C GLY A 25 -3.97 -12.55 7.14
N SER A 26 -4.39 -11.28 7.19
CA SER A 26 -4.51 -10.43 6.00
C SER A 26 -3.15 -9.95 5.50
N THR A 27 -3.04 -9.76 4.18
CA THR A 27 -1.84 -9.27 3.51
C THR A 27 -2.11 -7.91 2.90
N ILE A 28 -1.36 -6.90 3.33
CA ILE A 28 -1.39 -5.57 2.74
C ILE A 28 -0.23 -5.44 1.76
N ALA A 29 -0.52 -5.19 0.48
CA ALA A 29 0.51 -5.07 -0.54
C ALA A 29 1.39 -3.81 -0.33
N ALA A 30 2.60 -3.84 -0.88
CA ALA A 30 3.52 -2.70 -0.84
C ALA A 30 2.94 -1.43 -1.47
N ALA A 31 3.26 -0.27 -0.90
CA ALA A 31 2.76 1.04 -1.30
C ALA A 31 1.23 1.17 -1.28
N THR A 32 0.58 0.53 -0.30
CA THR A 32 -0.87 0.60 -0.09
C THR A 32 -1.23 1.59 1.01
N THR A 33 -2.24 2.42 0.77
CA THR A 33 -2.85 3.30 1.77
C THR A 33 -4.16 2.68 2.25
N VAL A 34 -4.16 2.15 3.47
CA VAL A 34 -5.35 1.53 4.06
C VAL A 34 -6.21 2.62 4.71
N THR A 35 -7.51 2.63 4.39
CA THR A 35 -8.45 3.69 4.82
C THR A 35 -9.74 3.14 5.45
N ARG A 36 -9.94 1.83 5.44
CA ARG A 36 -11.16 1.15 5.88
C ARG A 36 -10.80 -0.11 6.64
N ASN A 37 -11.80 -0.72 7.27
CA ASN A 37 -11.62 -2.02 7.89
C ASN A 37 -11.48 -3.09 6.81
N GLU A 38 -10.60 -4.04 7.06
CA GLU A 38 -10.29 -5.15 6.17
C GLU A 38 -10.66 -6.46 6.87
N ALA A 39 -11.22 -7.42 6.14
CA ALA A 39 -11.64 -8.69 6.71
C ALA A 39 -10.43 -9.58 7.04
N GLU A 40 -10.69 -10.76 7.62
CA GLU A 40 -9.65 -11.77 7.86
C GLU A 40 -9.21 -12.45 6.55
N ASN A 41 -7.93 -12.79 6.44
CA ASN A 41 -7.32 -13.49 5.30
C ASN A 41 -7.48 -12.78 3.94
N GLU A 42 -7.57 -11.45 3.94
CA GLU A 42 -7.78 -10.65 2.73
C GLU A 42 -6.47 -10.10 2.16
N LEU A 43 -6.39 -9.97 0.83
CA LEU A 43 -5.32 -9.23 0.15
C LEU A 43 -5.81 -7.82 -0.18
N VAL A 44 -5.16 -6.81 0.40
CA VAL A 44 -5.51 -5.40 0.22
C VAL A 44 -4.42 -4.71 -0.59
N LEU A 45 -4.82 -4.04 -1.67
CA LEU A 45 -3.91 -3.27 -2.52
C LEU A 45 -4.58 -2.01 -3.06
N SER A 46 -3.85 -0.91 -3.06
CA SER A 46 -4.27 0.37 -3.66
C SER A 46 -3.22 0.86 -4.66
N ARG A 47 -2.79 -0.03 -5.57
CA ARG A 47 -1.68 0.22 -6.50
C ARG A 47 -2.19 0.46 -7.93
N VAL A 48 -1.65 1.50 -8.58
CA VAL A 48 -1.81 1.69 -10.02
C VAL A 48 -0.88 0.75 -10.80
N PRO A 49 -1.35 0.12 -11.91
CA PRO A 49 -0.50 -0.70 -12.75
C PRO A 49 0.75 0.07 -13.21
N GLN A 50 1.89 -0.63 -13.25
CA GLN A 50 3.13 -0.03 -13.73
C GLN A 50 3.00 0.30 -15.23
N VAL A 51 3.39 1.53 -15.58
CA VAL A 51 3.40 2.02 -16.96
C VAL A 51 4.81 2.42 -17.39
N HIS A 52 5.12 2.14 -18.65
CA HIS A 52 6.42 2.45 -19.25
C HIS A 52 6.23 3.61 -20.25
N LYS A 53 6.89 4.75 -20.00
CA LYS A 53 6.87 5.91 -20.91
C LYS A 53 8.15 5.93 -21.74
N GLN A 54 8.10 5.35 -22.94
CA GLN A 54 9.23 5.35 -23.87
C GLN A 54 9.56 6.78 -24.32
N GLY A 55 10.85 7.08 -24.51
CA GLY A 55 11.32 8.39 -24.97
C GLY A 55 11.26 9.53 -23.93
N TRP A 56 10.96 9.24 -22.66
CA TRP A 56 11.01 10.25 -21.60
C TRP A 56 12.43 10.78 -21.39
N GLN A 57 12.64 12.08 -21.66
CA GLN A 57 13.92 12.75 -21.44
C GLN A 57 13.91 13.49 -20.09
N ARG A 58 14.90 13.21 -19.24
CA ARG A 58 15.04 13.90 -17.94
C ARG A 58 15.43 15.37 -18.16
N PRO A 59 14.85 16.33 -17.42
CA PRO A 59 15.30 17.72 -17.47
C PRO A 59 16.78 17.87 -17.13
N VAL A 60 17.51 18.60 -17.95
CA VAL A 60 18.90 19.00 -17.72
C VAL A 60 18.95 20.49 -17.40
N LYS A 61 19.63 20.85 -16.31
CA LYS A 61 19.80 22.25 -15.91
C LYS A 61 20.65 22.96 -16.97
N LYS A 62 20.14 24.07 -17.53
CA LYS A 62 20.95 24.95 -18.39
C LYS A 62 22.05 25.57 -17.53
N LYS A 63 23.29 25.52 -18.02
CA LYS A 63 24.43 26.22 -17.42
C LYS A 63 24.25 27.72 -17.57
#